data_AF-A0A395SWC1-F1
#
_entry.id   AF-A0A395SWC1-F1
#
_cell.length_a   1.000
_cell.length_b   1.000
_cell.length_c   1.000
_cell.angle_alpha   90.00
_cell.angle_beta   90.00
_cell.angle_gamma   90.00
#
_symmetry.space_group_name_H-M   'P 1'
#
loop_
_entity.id
_entity.type
_entity.pdbx_description
1 polymer ?
#
loop_
_entity_poly.entity_id
_entity_poly.type
_entity_poly.pdbx_seq_one_letter_code
_entity_poly.pdbx_strand_id
1 'polypeptide(L)'
;MARHPTRKCCTSTLAEITAGFTNCWEIAANTPKPQSHAGDKGGTERKKSLSFFLLESQQKDTVGTTGYHVTSKHPDVITSSLQLSPNSQDAKALVQAIAAGEIANINVERIEVYLRSARDMILEHHRPAPAKGKNDFGEAVTILDIVIQKYFARALRKDHSDHTLVGEEDTPGVCLSKFPSPISDDANIWLIDPVDGSKFLQVNSTNCSTILGYQKGLTPILGAACMIDNAKFIIGGKYWPVTINRQPVPAPAPCNEANIKIGYGLGKRKSQEVRDLFMDELKHITPEEKLVRLGHLTNSARALLEGQIDAYLSLKEEWYKCGAIYAILTKAGYVTNINPKTLNINDAFSAWFAKPDFAAKYLQPGSILAKCMEN
;
A
#
# COMPACT_ATOMS: atom_id res chain seq x y z
N MET A 1 -8.39 -1.34 53.98
CA MET A 1 -8.13 -2.69 53.42
C MET A 1 -9.31 -3.09 52.54
N ALA A 2 -9.18 -2.92 51.22
CA ALA A 2 -10.15 -3.44 50.24
C ALA A 2 -9.35 -4.12 49.14
N ARG A 3 -9.56 -5.42 48.93
CA ARG A 3 -8.83 -6.23 47.95
C ARG A 3 -9.47 -6.03 46.57
N HIS A 4 -8.70 -5.52 45.61
CA HIS A 4 -9.07 -5.56 44.19
C HIS A 4 -8.94 -6.99 43.64
N PRO A 5 -9.84 -7.43 42.73
CA PRO A 5 -9.69 -8.72 42.08
C PRO A 5 -8.66 -8.62 40.95
N THR A 6 -7.67 -9.51 41.01
CA THR A 6 -6.67 -9.76 39.97
C THR A 6 -7.34 -10.22 38.67
N ARG A 7 -7.11 -9.48 37.57
CA ARG A 7 -7.47 -9.93 36.22
C ARG A 7 -6.53 -11.07 35.82
N LYS A 8 -7.11 -12.24 35.50
CA LYS A 8 -6.41 -13.34 34.85
C LYS A 8 -6.03 -12.92 33.44
N CYS A 9 -4.74 -12.93 33.15
CA CYS A 9 -4.19 -12.80 31.81
C CYS A 9 -4.42 -14.15 31.09
N CYS A 10 -5.22 -14.18 30.03
CA CYS A 10 -5.30 -15.35 29.16
C CYS A 10 -4.06 -15.38 28.26
N THR A 11 -3.08 -16.19 28.63
CA THR A 11 -2.01 -16.65 27.73
C THR A 11 -2.58 -17.77 26.86
N SER A 12 -3.11 -17.43 25.69
CA SER A 12 -3.24 -18.39 24.59
C SER A 12 -2.06 -18.18 23.65
N THR A 13 -1.19 -19.17 23.60
CA THR A 13 0.02 -19.23 22.77
C THR A 13 -0.33 -19.20 21.28
N LEU A 14 0.48 -18.46 20.50
CA LEU A 14 0.42 -18.31 19.04
C LEU A 14 0.30 -19.63 18.25
N ALA A 15 0.60 -20.77 18.88
CA ALA A 15 0.60 -22.10 18.27
C ALA A 15 -0.81 -22.67 17.96
N GLU A 16 -1.86 -22.22 18.66
CA GLU A 16 -3.23 -22.70 18.38
C GLU A 16 -3.89 -21.98 17.18
N ILE A 17 -3.34 -20.84 16.77
CA ILE A 17 -3.84 -20.05 15.63
C ILE A 17 -3.30 -20.60 14.31
N THR A 18 -2.11 -21.18 14.30
CA THR A 18 -1.53 -21.85 13.12
C THR A 18 -2.17 -23.20 12.83
N ALA A 19 -2.52 -23.99 13.86
CA ALA A 19 -3.08 -25.34 13.69
C ALA A 19 -4.47 -25.40 13.01
N GLY A 20 -5.24 -24.31 13.06
CA GLY A 20 -6.50 -24.18 12.32
C GLY A 20 -6.34 -23.90 10.81
N PHE A 21 -5.11 -23.58 10.37
CA PHE A 21 -4.80 -23.22 8.98
C PHE A 21 -3.73 -24.10 8.31
N THR A 22 -3.01 -24.96 9.06
CA THR A 22 -1.99 -25.86 8.50
C THR A 22 -2.50 -27.22 8.01
N ASN A 23 -3.74 -27.65 8.31
CA ASN A 23 -4.25 -28.96 7.88
C ASN A 23 -5.02 -28.96 6.54
N CYS A 24 -4.47 -28.28 5.52
CA CYS A 24 -4.92 -28.37 4.12
C CYS A 24 -3.74 -28.46 3.15
N TRP A 25 -2.71 -29.22 3.52
CA TRP A 25 -1.53 -29.46 2.69
C TRP A 25 -1.19 -30.95 2.73
N GLU A 26 -1.86 -31.74 1.89
CA GLU A 26 -1.36 -32.96 1.23
C GLU A 26 -2.52 -33.75 0.61
N ILE A 27 -2.19 -34.51 -0.44
CA ILE A 27 -2.99 -35.50 -1.19
C ILE A 27 -3.68 -34.95 -2.46
N ALA A 28 -2.95 -35.06 -3.58
CA ALA A 28 -3.54 -35.42 -4.86
C ALA A 28 -2.61 -36.38 -5.61
N ALA A 29 -2.55 -37.63 -5.15
CA ALA A 29 -2.18 -38.76 -5.99
C ALA A 29 -2.88 -40.00 -5.42
N ASN A 30 -4.06 -40.32 -5.95
CA ASN A 30 -4.55 -41.68 -6.18
C ASN A 30 -6.02 -41.64 -6.60
N THR A 31 -6.25 -41.83 -7.90
CA THR A 31 -7.52 -42.34 -8.40
C THR A 31 -7.52 -43.85 -8.27
N PRO A 32 -8.61 -44.45 -7.76
CA PRO A 32 -9.15 -45.62 -8.42
C PRO A 32 -10.65 -45.52 -8.73
N LYS A 33 -11.00 -46.35 -9.72
CA LYS A 33 -12.23 -46.53 -10.50
C LYS A 33 -13.55 -46.71 -9.71
N PRO A 34 -14.70 -46.58 -10.41
CA PRO A 34 -16.03 -46.53 -9.78
C PRO A 34 -16.55 -47.93 -9.44
N GLN A 35 -17.24 -48.05 -8.29
CA GLN A 35 -18.20 -49.11 -8.03
C GLN A 35 -19.40 -48.59 -7.22
N SER A 36 -20.48 -49.37 -7.31
CA SER A 36 -21.89 -49.05 -7.24
C SER A 36 -22.58 -49.27 -5.88
N HIS A 37 -23.74 -48.59 -5.76
CA HIS A 37 -24.96 -48.93 -5.02
C HIS A 37 -25.09 -48.81 -3.48
N ALA A 38 -26.11 -48.02 -3.13
CA ALA A 38 -27.17 -48.18 -2.12
C ALA A 38 -26.85 -48.07 -0.61
N GLY A 39 -27.58 -47.16 0.05
CA GLY A 39 -28.01 -47.37 1.44
C GLY A 39 -27.75 -46.22 2.41
N ASP A 40 -28.85 -45.52 2.73
CA ASP A 40 -29.25 -45.11 4.07
C ASP A 40 -28.91 -43.71 4.65
N LYS A 41 -29.87 -43.27 5.46
CA LYS A 41 -30.13 -41.95 6.03
C LYS A 41 -29.27 -41.66 7.26
N GLY A 42 -28.82 -40.42 7.40
CA GLY A 42 -28.27 -39.91 8.67
C GLY A 42 -27.91 -38.43 8.56
N GLY A 43 -28.56 -37.60 9.37
CA GLY A 43 -28.44 -36.15 9.34
C GLY A 43 -27.01 -35.64 9.57
N THR A 44 -26.69 -34.51 8.95
CA THR A 44 -25.49 -33.74 9.26
C THR A 44 -25.80 -32.24 9.27
N GLU A 45 -25.32 -31.61 10.34
CA GLU A 45 -25.24 -30.16 10.54
C GLU A 45 -24.71 -29.44 9.29
N ARG A 46 -25.38 -28.36 8.90
CA ARG A 46 -24.81 -27.38 7.95
C ARG A 46 -23.64 -26.65 8.61
N LYS A 47 -22.45 -27.24 8.56
CA LYS A 47 -21.20 -26.48 8.62
C LYS A 47 -21.07 -25.71 7.32
N LYS A 48 -21.22 -24.38 7.37
CA LYS A 48 -20.78 -23.51 6.28
C LYS A 48 -19.25 -23.57 6.24
N SER A 49 -18.69 -24.42 5.38
CA SER A 49 -17.28 -24.29 4.99
C SER A 49 -17.15 -23.02 4.14
N LEU A 50 -16.27 -22.11 4.54
CA LEU A 50 -15.78 -21.06 3.65
C LEU A 50 -14.81 -21.74 2.68
N SER A 51 -15.34 -22.26 1.58
CA SER A 51 -14.53 -22.77 0.48
C SER A 51 -14.03 -21.57 -0.32
N PHE A 52 -12.75 -21.25 -0.20
CA PHE A 52 -12.08 -20.34 -1.14
C PHE A 52 -12.05 -21.03 -2.51
N PHE A 53 -12.93 -20.62 -3.43
CA PHE A 53 -12.76 -20.92 -4.85
C PHE A 53 -11.87 -19.84 -5.46
N LEU A 54 -10.56 -20.08 -5.51
CA LEU A 54 -9.83 -19.77 -6.73
C LEU A 54 -10.19 -20.92 -7.69
N LEU A 55 -11.07 -20.66 -8.66
CA LEU A 55 -11.30 -21.58 -9.76
C LEU A 55 -10.03 -21.61 -10.61
N GLU A 56 -9.13 -22.53 -10.31
CA GLU A 56 -8.04 -22.92 -11.20
C GLU A 56 -8.60 -23.91 -12.22
N SER A 57 -9.10 -23.42 -13.36
CA SER A 57 -9.33 -24.30 -14.50
C SER A 57 -8.04 -24.39 -15.32
N GLN A 58 -7.35 -25.53 -15.23
CA GLN A 58 -6.33 -25.88 -16.22
C GLN A 58 -7.02 -26.17 -17.55
N GLN A 59 -6.98 -25.21 -18.47
CA GLN A 59 -7.26 -25.48 -19.88
C GLN A 59 -5.92 -25.52 -20.61
N LYS A 60 -5.58 -26.68 -21.17
CA LYS A 60 -4.45 -26.82 -22.09
C LYS A 60 -4.86 -26.21 -23.42
N ASP A 61 -4.27 -25.09 -23.78
CA ASP A 61 -4.32 -24.62 -25.16
C ASP A 61 -3.47 -25.56 -26.03
N THR A 62 -3.87 -25.73 -27.29
CA THR A 62 -3.29 -26.62 -28.30
C THR A 62 -1.81 -26.39 -28.63
N VAL A 63 -1.15 -25.45 -27.95
CA VAL A 63 0.26 -25.07 -28.15
C VAL A 63 1.14 -25.40 -26.93
N GLY A 64 0.60 -26.06 -25.89
CA GLY A 64 1.43 -26.60 -24.79
C GLY A 64 1.98 -25.57 -23.80
N THR A 65 1.56 -24.31 -23.88
CA THR A 65 1.91 -23.28 -22.89
C THR A 65 0.92 -23.34 -21.72
N THR A 66 1.40 -23.52 -20.49
CA THR A 66 0.55 -23.50 -19.29
C THR A 66 0.26 -22.06 -18.89
N GLY A 67 -0.86 -21.50 -19.35
CA GLY A 67 -1.35 -20.19 -18.96
C GLY A 67 -2.30 -20.26 -17.77
N TYR A 68 -2.09 -19.43 -16.75
CA TYR A 68 -3.04 -19.25 -15.64
C TYR A 68 -4.03 -18.14 -15.98
N HIS A 69 -5.32 -18.48 -16.13
CA HIS A 69 -6.41 -17.52 -16.27
C HIS A 69 -6.88 -17.04 -14.90
N VAL A 70 -6.72 -15.76 -14.62
CA VAL A 70 -7.48 -15.07 -13.56
C VAL A 70 -8.79 -14.65 -14.19
N THR A 71 -9.90 -15.30 -13.83
CA THR A 71 -11.24 -14.87 -14.25
C THR A 71 -11.62 -13.63 -13.45
N SER A 72 -11.17 -12.47 -13.91
CA SER A 72 -11.77 -11.18 -13.56
C SER A 72 -13.23 -11.20 -14.04
N LYS A 73 -14.18 -10.75 -13.22
CA LYS A 73 -15.58 -10.48 -13.65
C LYS A 73 -15.68 -9.39 -14.73
N HIS A 74 -14.54 -8.82 -15.13
CA HIS A 74 -14.40 -7.78 -16.14
C HIS A 74 -13.40 -8.24 -17.22
N PRO A 75 -13.84 -9.04 -18.22
CA PRO A 75 -13.00 -9.47 -19.34
C PRO A 75 -12.62 -8.31 -20.30
N ASP A 76 -13.27 -7.15 -20.20
CA ASP A 76 -13.15 -6.05 -21.16
C ASP A 76 -11.88 -5.18 -21.01
N VAL A 77 -10.92 -5.55 -20.14
CA VAL A 77 -9.81 -4.65 -19.75
C VAL A 77 -8.49 -4.90 -20.51
N ILE A 78 -8.42 -5.88 -21.43
CA ILE A 78 -7.12 -6.30 -21.98
C ILE A 78 -6.52 -5.32 -23.03
N THR A 79 -7.22 -4.31 -23.55
CA THR A 79 -6.62 -3.39 -24.55
C THR A 79 -7.02 -1.93 -24.39
N SER A 80 -6.96 -1.39 -23.18
CA SER A 80 -6.99 0.06 -22.95
C SER A 80 -5.68 0.46 -22.27
N SER A 81 -4.63 0.53 -23.09
CA SER A 81 -3.31 1.03 -22.70
C SER A 81 -3.45 2.41 -22.05
N LEU A 82 -2.74 2.65 -20.93
CA LEU A 82 -2.31 4.00 -20.59
C LEU A 82 -1.52 4.49 -21.81
N GLN A 83 -2.19 5.12 -22.77
CA GLN A 83 -1.54 5.65 -23.97
C GLN A 83 -0.76 6.88 -23.54
N LEU A 84 0.43 6.64 -22.99
CA LEU A 84 1.55 7.50 -23.31
C LEU A 84 1.49 7.67 -24.83
N SER A 85 1.23 8.89 -25.30
CA SER A 85 1.39 9.19 -26.71
C SER A 85 2.76 8.62 -27.10
N PRO A 86 2.87 7.75 -28.12
CA PRO A 86 4.14 7.11 -28.49
C PRO A 86 5.27 8.12 -28.74
N ASN A 87 4.90 9.38 -29.00
CA ASN A 87 5.80 10.49 -29.24
C ASN A 87 6.09 11.36 -28.01
N SER A 88 5.51 11.06 -26.84
CA SER A 88 5.80 11.80 -25.61
C SER A 88 7.24 11.58 -25.17
N GLN A 89 7.81 12.59 -24.52
CA GLN A 89 9.16 12.52 -23.97
C GLN A 89 9.27 11.41 -22.91
N ASP A 90 8.21 11.21 -22.12
CA ASP A 90 8.14 10.14 -21.11
C ASP A 90 8.18 8.74 -21.75
N ALA A 91 7.45 8.50 -22.85
CA ALA A 91 7.48 7.21 -23.55
C ALA A 91 8.88 6.87 -24.08
N LYS A 92 9.55 7.85 -24.69
CA LYS A 92 10.92 7.68 -25.19
C LYS A 92 11.90 7.41 -24.05
N ALA A 93 11.80 8.17 -22.95
CA ALA A 93 12.65 7.97 -21.78
C ALA A 93 12.44 6.59 -21.14
N LEU A 94 11.19 6.11 -21.05
CA LEU A 94 10.85 4.77 -20.57
C LEU A 94 11.50 3.68 -21.42
N VAL A 95 11.32 3.74 -22.75
CA VAL A 95 11.90 2.75 -23.68
C VAL A 95 13.43 2.74 -23.60
N GLN A 96 14.06 3.92 -23.54
CA GLN A 96 15.51 4.04 -23.40
C GLN A 96 16.00 3.47 -22.07
N ALA A 97 15.34 3.77 -20.95
CA ALA A 97 15.71 3.26 -19.63
C ALA A 97 15.55 1.74 -19.53
N ILE A 98 14.49 1.16 -20.13
CA ILE A 98 14.34 -0.30 -20.22
C ILE A 98 15.46 -0.91 -21.07
N ALA A 99 15.74 -0.34 -22.24
CA ALA A 99 16.80 -0.84 -23.13
C ALA A 99 18.19 -0.75 -22.49
N ALA A 100 18.43 0.24 -21.63
CA ALA A 100 19.65 0.41 -20.87
C ALA A 100 19.71 -0.46 -19.59
N GLY A 101 18.66 -1.21 -19.25
CA GLY A 101 18.58 -1.98 -18.01
C GLY A 101 18.50 -1.11 -16.74
N GLU A 102 18.19 0.18 -16.89
CA GLU A 102 18.01 1.10 -15.76
C GLU A 102 16.74 0.80 -14.97
N ILE A 103 15.76 0.15 -15.58
CA ILE A 103 14.50 -0.25 -14.95
C ILE A 103 14.04 -1.59 -15.49
N ALA A 104 13.35 -2.34 -14.64
CA ALA A 104 12.64 -3.54 -15.07
C ALA A 104 11.51 -3.18 -16.06
N ASN A 105 11.15 -4.14 -16.91
CA ASN A 105 9.98 -4.01 -17.79
C ASN A 105 8.69 -4.11 -16.96
N ILE A 106 8.17 -2.97 -16.50
CA ILE A 106 6.99 -2.89 -15.65
C ILE A 106 5.77 -2.53 -16.48
N ASN A 107 4.75 -3.39 -16.41
CA ASN A 107 3.45 -3.16 -17.04
C ASN A 107 2.49 -2.50 -16.04
N VAL A 108 2.22 -1.20 -16.22
CA VAL A 108 1.38 -0.43 -15.28
C VAL A 108 -0.10 -0.84 -15.33
N GLU A 109 -0.60 -1.30 -16.47
CA GLU A 109 -1.97 -1.83 -16.58
C GLU A 109 -2.13 -3.09 -15.72
N ARG A 110 -1.09 -3.94 -15.68
CA ARG A 110 -1.05 -5.14 -14.84
C ARG A 110 -1.06 -4.78 -13.36
N ILE A 111 -0.31 -3.75 -12.96
CA ILE A 111 -0.34 -3.23 -11.58
C ILE A 111 -1.73 -2.71 -11.20
N GLU A 112 -2.41 -1.99 -12.10
CA GLU A 112 -3.78 -1.53 -11.88
C GLU A 112 -4.75 -2.73 -11.66
N VAL A 113 -4.60 -3.81 -12.42
CA VAL A 113 -5.37 -5.06 -12.23
C VAL A 113 -5.13 -5.67 -10.84
N TYR A 114 -3.89 -5.65 -10.35
CA TYR A 114 -3.57 -6.13 -9.00
C TYR A 114 -4.26 -5.29 -7.93
N LEU A 115 -4.15 -3.97 -8.03
CA LEU A 115 -4.82 -3.05 -7.10
C LEU A 115 -6.34 -3.21 -7.11
N ARG A 116 -6.95 -3.37 -8.30
CA ARG A 116 -8.39 -3.59 -8.45
C ARG A 116 -8.84 -4.88 -7.78
N SER A 117 -8.10 -5.97 -8.00
CA SER A 117 -8.40 -7.26 -7.38
C SER A 117 -8.29 -7.20 -5.86
N ALA A 118 -7.25 -6.52 -5.33
CA ALA A 118 -7.09 -6.31 -3.90
C ALA A 118 -8.25 -5.50 -3.30
N ARG A 119 -8.70 -4.46 -4.00
CA ARG A 119 -9.88 -3.69 -3.62
C ARG A 119 -11.13 -4.57 -3.54
N ASP A 120 -11.38 -5.38 -4.57
CA ASP A 120 -12.55 -6.24 -4.60
C ASP A 120 -12.52 -7.27 -3.46
N MET A 121 -11.34 -7.82 -3.15
CA MET A 121 -11.14 -8.69 -1.98
C MET A 121 -11.44 -7.97 -0.66
N ILE A 122 -10.98 -6.73 -0.47
CA ILE A 122 -11.29 -5.94 0.73
C ILE A 122 -12.80 -5.71 0.83
N LEU A 123 -13.46 -5.25 -0.23
CA LEU A 123 -14.90 -5.00 -0.22
C LEU A 123 -15.72 -6.29 0.01
N GLU A 124 -15.30 -7.40 -0.58
CA GLU A 124 -15.99 -8.68 -0.46
C GLU A 124 -15.82 -9.30 0.93
N HIS A 125 -14.63 -9.22 1.51
CA HIS A 125 -14.30 -9.94 2.75
C HIS A 125 -14.27 -9.06 4.00
N HIS A 126 -14.32 -7.73 3.84
CA HIS A 126 -14.47 -6.85 4.98
C HIS A 126 -15.79 -7.14 5.69
N ARG A 127 -15.66 -7.65 6.91
CA ARG A 127 -16.76 -7.80 7.85
C ARG A 127 -16.35 -7.04 9.10
N PRO A 128 -17.19 -6.13 9.61
CA PRO A 128 -16.93 -5.52 10.90
C PRO A 128 -16.84 -6.63 11.95
N ALA A 129 -15.64 -6.85 12.47
CA ALA A 129 -15.38 -7.77 13.54
C ALA A 129 -14.57 -7.01 14.61
N PRO A 130 -14.86 -7.21 15.90
CA PRO A 130 -14.01 -6.65 16.95
C PRO A 130 -12.57 -7.14 16.73
N ALA A 131 -11.61 -6.21 16.73
CA ALA A 131 -10.19 -6.50 16.53
C ALA A 131 -9.74 -7.63 17.47
N LYS A 132 -9.36 -8.78 16.91
CA LYS A 132 -8.99 -9.98 17.69
C LYS A 132 -7.51 -10.05 18.08
N GLY A 133 -6.71 -9.05 17.70
CA GLY A 133 -5.30 -8.96 18.05
C GLY A 133 -4.77 -7.55 17.82
N LYS A 134 -3.71 -7.22 18.52
CA LYS A 134 -2.93 -5.99 18.35
C LYS A 134 -1.48 -6.41 18.13
N ASN A 135 -0.76 -5.78 17.22
CA ASN A 135 0.69 -5.89 17.16
C ASN A 135 1.33 -5.29 18.43
N ASP A 136 2.66 -5.36 18.54
CA ASP A 136 3.42 -4.84 19.69
C ASP A 136 3.18 -3.34 19.96
N PHE A 137 2.64 -2.61 18.99
CA PHE A 137 2.29 -1.18 19.06
C PHE A 137 0.82 -0.92 19.38
N GLY A 138 0.05 -1.96 19.70
CA GLY A 138 -1.36 -1.83 20.05
C GLY A 138 -2.30 -1.65 18.85
N GLU A 139 -1.82 -1.87 17.63
CA GLU A 139 -2.57 -1.64 16.39
C GLU A 139 -3.12 -2.96 15.85
N ALA A 140 -4.41 -3.00 15.49
CA ALA A 140 -4.99 -4.22 14.98
C ALA A 140 -4.56 -4.45 13.53
N VAL A 141 -3.77 -5.50 13.32
CA VAL A 141 -3.56 -6.10 12.01
C VAL A 141 -4.80 -6.93 11.70
N THR A 142 -5.44 -6.66 10.57
CA THR A 142 -6.57 -7.50 10.16
C THR A 142 -6.03 -8.67 9.33
N ILE A 143 -6.77 -9.77 9.32
CA ILE A 143 -6.44 -10.90 8.42
C ILE A 143 -6.40 -10.43 6.96
N LEU A 144 -7.12 -9.35 6.62
CA LEU A 144 -7.10 -8.78 5.27
C LEU A 144 -5.72 -8.23 4.91
N ASP A 145 -5.02 -7.54 5.81
CA ASP A 145 -3.68 -7.00 5.54
C ASP A 145 -2.73 -8.13 5.07
N ILE A 146 -2.69 -9.24 5.82
CA ILE A 146 -1.89 -10.42 5.49
C ILE A 146 -2.33 -11.06 4.17
N VAL A 147 -3.64 -11.22 3.96
CA VAL A 147 -4.19 -11.86 2.75
C VAL A 147 -3.88 -11.03 1.50
N ILE A 148 -4.04 -9.71 1.58
CA ILE A 148 -3.77 -8.78 0.48
C ILE A 148 -2.27 -8.72 0.19
N GLN A 149 -1.41 -8.69 1.22
CA GLN A 149 0.04 -8.74 0.99
C GLN A 149 0.48 -10.03 0.29
N LYS A 150 -0.04 -11.19 0.74
CA LYS A 150 0.22 -12.48 0.07
C LYS A 150 -0.29 -12.51 -1.37
N TYR A 151 -1.45 -11.91 -1.62
CA TYR A 151 -1.98 -11.75 -2.98
C TYR A 151 -1.01 -10.95 -3.86
N PHE A 152 -0.58 -9.76 -3.41
CA PHE A 152 0.35 -8.93 -4.16
C PHE A 152 1.69 -9.63 -4.38
N ALA A 153 2.25 -10.27 -3.36
CA ALA A 153 3.52 -10.97 -3.48
C ALA A 153 3.47 -12.09 -4.52
N ARG A 154 2.40 -12.91 -4.52
CA ARG A 154 2.20 -13.95 -5.53
C ARG A 154 2.04 -13.37 -6.94
N ALA A 155 1.27 -12.30 -7.07
CA ALA A 155 1.04 -11.64 -8.34
C ALA A 155 2.35 -11.05 -8.91
N LEU A 156 3.13 -10.37 -8.07
CA LEU A 156 4.43 -9.82 -8.44
C LEU A 156 5.46 -10.90 -8.77
N ARG A 157 5.55 -11.99 -8.00
CA ARG A 157 6.48 -13.10 -8.28
C ARG A 157 6.20 -13.79 -9.62
N LYS A 158 4.96 -13.76 -10.11
CA LYS A 158 4.62 -14.29 -11.44
C LYS A 158 5.29 -13.50 -12.56
N ASP A 159 5.37 -12.18 -12.41
CA ASP A 159 5.90 -11.28 -13.44
C ASP A 159 7.36 -10.88 -13.19
N HIS A 160 7.81 -10.98 -11.94
CA HIS A 160 9.08 -10.47 -11.41
C HIS A 160 9.65 -11.44 -10.37
N SER A 161 9.96 -12.67 -10.80
CA SER A 161 10.31 -13.78 -9.92
C SER A 161 11.59 -13.56 -9.11
N ASP A 162 12.49 -12.71 -9.56
CA ASP A 162 13.81 -12.42 -8.96
C ASP A 162 13.82 -11.13 -8.11
N HIS A 163 12.78 -10.30 -8.18
CA HIS A 163 12.72 -9.05 -7.41
C HIS A 163 12.60 -9.30 -5.90
N THR A 164 13.14 -8.38 -5.11
CA THR A 164 12.93 -8.35 -3.66
C THR A 164 11.56 -7.75 -3.36
N LEU A 165 10.84 -8.32 -2.39
CA LEU A 165 9.55 -7.79 -1.94
C LEU A 165 9.69 -7.37 -0.47
N VAL A 166 9.33 -6.13 -0.16
CA VAL A 166 9.30 -5.58 1.20
C VAL A 166 7.89 -5.12 1.50
N GLY A 167 7.32 -5.60 2.60
CA GLY A 167 5.94 -5.32 2.99
C GLY A 167 5.81 -4.88 4.44
N GLU A 168 4.69 -4.22 4.76
CA GLU A 168 4.34 -3.83 6.13
C GLU A 168 4.19 -5.04 7.05
N GLU A 169 3.49 -6.06 6.58
CA GLU A 169 3.10 -7.18 7.43
C GLU A 169 4.19 -8.24 7.52
N ASP A 170 4.39 -8.80 8.70
CA ASP A 170 5.31 -9.92 8.86
C ASP A 170 4.71 -11.19 8.22
N THR A 171 5.22 -11.54 7.05
CA THR A 171 4.78 -12.70 6.27
C THR A 171 5.99 -13.56 5.88
N PRO A 172 6.46 -14.43 6.78
CA PRO A 172 7.66 -15.23 6.55
C PRO A 172 7.60 -16.01 5.23
N GLY A 173 8.68 -15.93 4.45
CA GLY A 173 8.80 -16.58 3.14
C GLY A 173 8.03 -15.89 1.99
N VAL A 174 7.33 -14.79 2.26
CA VAL A 174 6.54 -14.06 1.26
C VAL A 174 7.17 -12.70 0.95
N CYS A 175 7.25 -11.84 1.97
CA CYS A 175 7.90 -10.52 1.90
C CYS A 175 8.88 -10.37 3.06
N LEU A 176 9.90 -9.55 2.86
CA LEU A 176 10.73 -9.08 3.97
C LEU A 176 9.96 -8.01 4.74
N SER A 177 10.01 -8.06 6.08
CA SER A 177 9.47 -7.01 6.95
C SER A 177 10.39 -5.79 7.09
N LYS A 178 11.63 -5.93 6.60
CA LYS A 178 12.66 -4.89 6.59
C LYS A 178 13.47 -4.97 5.32
N PHE A 179 14.05 -3.85 4.92
CA PHE A 179 14.95 -3.80 3.79
C PHE A 179 16.27 -4.52 4.10
N PRO A 180 16.85 -5.24 3.11
CA PRO A 180 18.18 -5.78 3.25
C PRO A 180 19.19 -4.65 3.51
N SER A 181 20.28 -4.93 4.21
CA SER A 181 21.36 -3.97 4.44
C SER A 181 22.71 -4.67 4.25
N PRO A 182 23.57 -4.19 3.34
CA PRO A 182 23.37 -3.06 2.43
C PRO A 182 22.36 -3.37 1.30
N ILE A 183 21.82 -2.32 0.67
CA ILE A 183 21.01 -2.42 -0.56
C ILE A 183 21.90 -2.10 -1.75
N SER A 184 21.99 -3.01 -2.71
CA SER A 184 22.68 -2.74 -3.97
C SER A 184 21.95 -1.68 -4.79
N ASP A 185 22.68 -0.78 -5.46
CA ASP A 185 22.10 0.23 -6.35
C ASP A 185 21.30 -0.38 -7.51
N ASP A 186 21.61 -1.63 -7.89
CA ASP A 186 20.91 -2.37 -8.94
C ASP A 186 19.77 -3.26 -8.43
N ALA A 187 19.50 -3.29 -7.13
CA ALA A 187 18.46 -4.14 -6.57
C ALA A 187 17.06 -3.71 -7.04
N ASN A 188 16.31 -4.64 -7.62
CA ASN A 188 14.89 -4.44 -7.94
C ASN A 188 14.05 -4.75 -6.71
N ILE A 189 13.36 -3.74 -6.17
CA ILE A 189 12.59 -3.89 -4.92
C ILE A 189 11.16 -3.39 -5.13
N TRP A 190 10.20 -4.23 -4.79
CA TRP A 190 8.79 -3.85 -4.64
C TRP A 190 8.47 -3.53 -3.19
N LEU A 191 7.76 -2.43 -2.99
CA LEU A 191 7.24 -1.94 -1.73
C LEU A 191 5.74 -2.24 -1.65
N ILE A 192 5.27 -2.78 -0.53
CA ILE A 192 3.89 -3.20 -0.37
C ILE A 192 3.33 -2.65 0.94
N ASP A 193 2.28 -1.84 0.84
CA ASP A 193 1.37 -1.58 1.95
C ASP A 193 0.02 -2.22 1.57
N PRO A 194 -0.36 -3.33 2.22
CA PRO A 194 -1.60 -4.01 1.86
C PRO A 194 -2.84 -3.20 2.24
N VAL A 195 -2.81 -2.40 3.30
CA VAL A 195 -3.93 -1.56 3.75
C VAL A 195 -3.43 -0.30 4.49
N ASP A 196 -3.14 0.75 3.74
CA ASP A 196 -2.86 2.08 4.29
C ASP A 196 -4.15 2.65 4.88
N GLY A 197 -4.15 2.90 6.19
CA GLY A 197 -5.34 3.30 6.93
C GLY A 197 -6.16 2.14 7.51
N SER A 198 -5.53 0.99 7.83
CA SER A 198 -6.17 -0.17 8.48
C SER A 198 -7.08 0.15 9.68
N LYS A 199 -6.84 1.26 10.40
CA LYS A 199 -7.72 1.77 11.48
C LYS A 199 -9.15 2.06 11.00
N PHE A 200 -9.35 2.47 9.75
CA PHE A 200 -10.70 2.69 9.20
C PHE A 200 -11.48 1.40 9.09
N LEU A 201 -10.83 0.29 8.68
CA LEU A 201 -11.48 -1.02 8.65
C LEU A 201 -11.95 -1.44 10.06
N GLN A 202 -11.20 -1.12 11.11
CA GLN A 202 -11.57 -1.46 12.49
C GLN A 202 -12.84 -0.75 12.96
N VAL A 203 -13.18 0.40 12.37
CA VAL A 203 -14.39 1.17 12.66
C VAL A 203 -15.45 1.04 11.56
N ASN A 204 -15.40 -0.04 10.77
CA ASN A 204 -16.35 -0.35 9.70
C ASN A 204 -16.40 0.72 8.59
N SER A 205 -15.24 1.30 8.26
CA SER A 205 -15.08 2.25 7.17
C SER A 205 -14.07 1.71 6.16
N THR A 206 -14.39 1.82 4.88
CA THR A 206 -13.51 1.46 3.76
C THR A 206 -12.65 2.63 3.29
N ASN A 207 -12.53 3.69 4.09
CA ASN A 207 -11.64 4.83 3.83
C ASN A 207 -10.18 4.46 4.09
N CYS A 208 -9.68 3.51 3.31
CA CYS A 208 -8.31 3.02 3.32
C CYS A 208 -7.82 2.87 1.87
N SER A 209 -6.58 2.45 1.70
CA SER A 209 -5.98 2.23 0.37
C SER A 209 -5.05 1.04 0.34
N THR A 210 -4.77 0.54 -0.85
CA THR A 210 -3.66 -0.40 -1.09
C THR A 210 -2.55 0.32 -1.85
N ILE A 211 -1.29 -0.03 -1.62
CA ILE A 211 -0.13 0.64 -2.23
C ILE A 211 0.87 -0.39 -2.75
N LEU A 212 1.37 -0.15 -3.96
CA LEU A 212 2.52 -0.81 -4.56
C LEU A 212 3.53 0.25 -5.00
N GLY A 213 4.79 0.07 -4.62
CA GLY A 213 5.91 0.88 -5.09
C GLY A 213 6.96 0.00 -5.76
N TYR A 214 7.66 0.55 -6.75
CA TYR A 214 8.87 -0.06 -7.29
C TYR A 214 10.04 0.91 -7.19
N GLN A 215 11.17 0.42 -6.69
CA GLN A 215 12.41 1.15 -6.61
C GLN A 215 13.58 0.33 -7.15
N LYS A 216 14.58 1.03 -7.68
CA LYS A 216 15.88 0.45 -8.03
C LYS A 216 16.93 0.95 -7.04
N GLY A 217 17.53 0.04 -6.28
CA GLY A 217 18.32 0.35 -5.11
C GLY A 217 17.50 1.18 -4.12
N LEU A 218 18.00 2.37 -3.77
CA LEU A 218 17.31 3.35 -2.93
C LEU A 218 16.44 4.36 -3.71
N THR A 219 16.37 4.27 -5.04
CA THR A 219 15.69 5.28 -5.86
C THR A 219 14.26 4.85 -6.18
N PRO A 220 13.21 5.54 -5.67
CA PRO A 220 11.84 5.24 -6.06
C PRO A 220 11.60 5.58 -7.53
N ILE A 221 11.04 4.63 -8.27
CA ILE A 221 10.86 4.73 -9.72
C ILE A 221 9.37 4.83 -10.08
N LEU A 222 8.52 4.03 -9.45
CA LEU A 222 7.07 3.98 -9.70
C LEU A 222 6.31 3.87 -8.39
N GLY A 223 5.17 4.54 -8.30
CA GLY A 223 4.17 4.34 -7.28
C GLY A 223 2.80 4.09 -7.89
N ALA A 224 2.02 3.24 -7.23
CA ALA A 224 0.64 2.95 -7.56
C ALA A 224 -0.17 2.74 -6.27
N ALA A 225 -1.35 3.34 -6.19
CA ALA A 225 -2.24 3.17 -5.05
C ALA A 225 -3.71 3.11 -5.49
N CYS A 226 -4.54 2.45 -4.69
CA CYS A 226 -5.98 2.38 -4.93
C CYS A 226 -6.75 2.72 -3.66
N MET A 227 -7.59 3.76 -3.73
CA MET A 227 -8.57 4.07 -2.69
C MET A 227 -9.77 3.13 -2.80
N ILE A 228 -10.08 2.45 -1.69
CA ILE A 228 -11.04 1.35 -1.69
C ILE A 228 -12.48 1.84 -1.85
N ASP A 229 -12.86 2.89 -1.12
CA ASP A 229 -14.21 3.46 -1.05
C ASP A 229 -14.73 4.03 -2.38
N ASN A 230 -13.87 4.68 -3.15
CA ASN A 230 -14.25 5.43 -4.36
C ASN A 230 -13.56 4.95 -5.65
N ALA A 231 -12.81 3.85 -5.59
CA ALA A 231 -12.11 3.27 -6.73
C ALA A 231 -11.21 4.28 -7.47
N LYS A 232 -10.52 5.15 -6.73
CA LYS A 232 -9.49 6.04 -7.30
C LYS A 232 -8.14 5.33 -7.34
N PHE A 233 -7.66 5.10 -8.56
CA PHE A 233 -6.34 4.57 -8.86
C PHE A 233 -5.39 5.73 -9.13
N ILE A 234 -4.34 5.85 -8.30
CA ILE A 234 -3.31 6.88 -8.42
C ILE A 234 -2.04 6.18 -8.88
N ILE A 235 -1.54 6.50 -10.07
CA ILE A 235 -0.35 5.84 -10.64
C ILE A 235 0.58 6.92 -11.22
N GLY A 236 1.87 6.83 -10.96
CA GLY A 236 2.86 7.73 -11.52
C GLY A 236 4.28 7.43 -11.07
N GLY A 237 5.26 8.05 -11.69
CA GLY A 237 6.66 7.86 -11.33
C GLY A 237 7.64 8.53 -12.27
N LYS A 238 8.93 8.25 -12.12
CA LYS A 238 10.01 8.89 -12.90
C LYS A 238 9.72 8.89 -14.41
N TYR A 239 9.27 7.76 -14.94
CA TYR A 239 9.02 7.54 -16.37
C TYR A 239 7.54 7.50 -16.76
N TRP A 240 6.61 7.65 -15.80
CA TRP A 240 5.17 7.59 -16.05
C TRP A 240 4.49 8.89 -15.61
N PRO A 241 3.59 9.48 -16.40
CA PRO A 241 2.81 10.62 -15.96
C PRO A 241 2.00 10.23 -14.72
N VAL A 242 1.78 11.22 -13.86
CA VAL A 242 0.89 11.01 -12.71
C VAL A 242 -0.55 11.08 -13.20
N THR A 243 -1.33 10.06 -12.87
CA THR A 243 -2.73 9.96 -13.24
C THR A 243 -3.60 9.59 -12.05
N ILE A 244 -4.85 10.05 -12.08
CA ILE A 244 -5.94 9.55 -11.23
C ILE A 244 -7.00 8.97 -12.16
N ASN A 245 -7.28 7.67 -12.04
CA ASN A 245 -8.19 6.96 -12.96
C ASN A 245 -7.85 7.21 -14.44
N ARG A 246 -6.54 7.13 -14.75
CA ARG A 246 -5.97 7.37 -16.09
C ARG A 246 -6.13 8.80 -16.63
N GLN A 247 -6.69 9.72 -15.84
CA GLN A 247 -6.70 11.14 -16.16
C GLN A 247 -5.40 11.78 -15.66
N PRO A 248 -4.64 12.49 -16.51
CA PRO A 248 -3.44 13.19 -16.10
C PRO A 248 -3.71 14.17 -14.96
N VAL A 249 -2.82 14.20 -13.99
CA VAL A 249 -2.83 15.22 -12.93
C VAL A 249 -2.10 16.47 -13.42
N PRO A 250 -2.68 17.67 -13.31
CA PRO A 250 -1.98 18.90 -13.66
C PRO A 250 -0.82 19.17 -12.69
N ALA A 251 0.15 19.95 -13.13
CA ALA A 251 1.18 20.46 -12.23
C ALA A 251 0.54 21.29 -11.08
N PRO A 252 1.19 21.39 -9.92
CA PRO A 252 0.61 22.05 -8.76
C PRO A 252 0.49 23.54 -9.06
N ALA A 253 -0.71 24.08 -8.93
CA ALA A 253 -0.92 25.52 -9.02
C ALA A 253 -0.22 26.23 -7.84
N PRO A 254 0.25 27.48 -8.01
CA PRO A 254 0.78 28.27 -6.91
C PRO A 254 -0.15 28.29 -5.69
N CYS A 255 0.44 28.34 -4.51
CA CYS A 255 -0.25 28.46 -3.25
C CYS A 255 -0.94 29.82 -3.15
N ASN A 256 -2.22 29.82 -2.77
CA ASN A 256 -2.92 31.04 -2.43
C ASN A 256 -2.70 31.32 -0.95
N GLU A 257 -1.85 32.31 -0.63
CA GLU A 257 -1.49 32.62 0.76
C GLU A 257 -2.70 32.97 1.64
N ALA A 258 -3.77 33.55 1.07
CA ALA A 258 -4.99 33.83 1.82
C ALA A 258 -5.82 32.57 2.13
N ASN A 259 -5.50 31.43 1.50
CA ASN A 259 -6.29 30.21 1.59
C ASN A 259 -5.47 28.91 1.65
N ILE A 260 -4.39 28.94 2.41
CA ILE A 260 -3.57 27.76 2.69
C ILE A 260 -4.43 26.69 3.38
N LYS A 261 -4.29 25.43 2.94
CA LYS A 261 -4.86 24.25 3.62
C LYS A 261 -3.78 23.20 3.83
N ILE A 262 -3.72 22.62 5.02
CA ILE A 262 -2.64 21.70 5.39
C ILE A 262 -3.22 20.38 5.86
N GLY A 263 -2.81 19.29 5.19
CA GLY A 263 -2.98 17.94 5.68
C GLY A 263 -1.90 17.60 6.71
N TYR A 264 -2.25 16.94 7.81
CA TYR A 264 -1.23 16.62 8.82
C TYR A 264 -1.39 15.26 9.52
N GLY A 265 -0.27 14.72 9.99
CA GLY A 265 -0.16 13.49 10.79
C GLY A 265 0.77 13.67 12.00
N LEU A 266 0.30 13.36 13.21
CA LEU A 266 1.10 13.58 14.42
C LEU A 266 2.03 12.42 14.79
N GLY A 267 1.81 11.23 14.24
CA GLY A 267 2.49 10.02 14.72
C GLY A 267 2.30 9.76 16.21
N LYS A 268 2.93 8.70 16.72
CA LYS A 268 2.99 8.39 18.17
C LYS A 268 4.41 8.43 18.74
N ARG A 269 5.43 8.62 17.90
CA ARG A 269 6.85 8.51 18.29
C ARG A 269 7.44 9.82 18.83
N LYS A 270 6.93 10.98 18.40
CA LYS A 270 7.39 12.28 18.90
C LYS A 270 6.77 12.57 20.27
N SER A 271 7.50 13.32 21.11
CA SER A 271 7.02 13.70 22.44
C SER A 271 5.77 14.58 22.36
N GLN A 272 5.07 14.78 23.48
CA GLN A 272 3.91 15.68 23.49
C GLN A 272 4.33 17.11 23.17
N GLU A 273 5.46 17.57 23.72
CA GLU A 273 6.01 18.90 23.52
C GLU A 273 6.32 19.18 22.04
N VAL A 274 6.92 18.22 21.32
CA VAL A 274 7.19 18.37 19.88
C VAL A 274 5.89 18.43 19.07
N ARG A 275 4.88 17.65 19.47
CA ARG A 275 3.57 17.65 18.80
C ARG A 275 2.81 18.95 19.04
N ASP A 276 2.89 19.50 20.25
CA ASP A 276 2.26 20.77 20.59
C ASP A 276 2.93 21.90 19.81
N LEU A 277 4.27 21.98 19.82
CA LEU A 277 5.03 22.96 19.03
C LEU A 277 4.70 22.85 17.53
N PHE A 278 4.67 21.63 16.98
CA PHE A 278 4.30 21.40 15.59
C PHE A 278 2.90 21.94 15.28
N MET A 279 1.91 21.69 16.15
CA MET A 279 0.54 22.17 15.97
C MET A 279 0.43 23.69 16.11
N ASP A 280 1.17 24.28 17.05
CA ASP A 280 1.20 25.73 17.23
C ASP A 280 1.74 26.40 15.96
N GLU A 281 2.85 25.92 15.41
CA GLU A 281 3.41 26.44 14.16
C GLU A 281 2.45 26.30 12.98
N LEU A 282 1.74 25.18 12.85
CA LEU A 282 0.72 25.03 11.81
C LEU A 282 -0.39 26.09 11.93
N LYS A 283 -0.82 26.41 13.17
CA LYS A 283 -1.82 27.45 13.45
C LYS A 283 -1.33 28.87 13.17
N HIS A 284 -0.02 29.10 13.16
CA HIS A 284 0.57 30.38 12.75
C HIS A 284 0.50 30.58 11.23
N ILE A 285 0.49 29.49 10.46
CA ILE A 285 0.43 29.54 8.99
C ILE A 285 -1.01 29.67 8.49
N THR A 286 -1.92 28.93 9.10
CA THR A 286 -3.31 28.85 8.65
C THR A 286 -4.26 28.61 9.83
N PRO A 287 -5.49 29.15 9.80
CA PRO A 287 -6.43 28.92 10.87
C PRO A 287 -6.82 27.43 11.00
N GLU A 288 -7.24 27.04 12.20
CA GLU A 288 -7.43 25.64 12.60
C GLU A 288 -8.45 24.88 11.72
N GLU A 289 -9.49 25.55 11.24
CA GLU A 289 -10.49 24.95 10.34
C GLU A 289 -9.94 24.56 8.95
N LYS A 290 -8.73 25.02 8.61
CA LYS A 290 -8.01 24.66 7.38
C LYS A 290 -6.92 23.61 7.62
N LEU A 291 -6.74 23.15 8.86
CA LEU A 291 -5.90 22.02 9.21
C LEU A 291 -6.74 20.73 9.15
N VAL A 292 -6.34 19.79 8.31
CA VAL A 292 -7.15 18.59 8.01
C VAL A 292 -6.38 17.31 8.34
N ARG A 293 -7.00 16.40 9.10
CA ARG A 293 -6.51 15.03 9.25
C ARG A 293 -7.20 14.10 8.27
N LEU A 294 -6.47 13.72 7.24
CA LEU A 294 -6.98 12.83 6.17
C LEU A 294 -6.92 11.35 6.54
N GLY A 295 -6.25 11.01 7.64
CA GLY A 295 -6.27 9.70 8.28
C GLY A 295 -5.19 8.73 7.81
N HIS A 296 -4.76 8.80 6.55
CA HIS A 296 -3.69 7.96 6.01
C HIS A 296 -2.95 8.64 4.84
N LEU A 297 -1.79 8.11 4.44
CA LEU A 297 -0.86 8.78 3.53
C LEU A 297 -1.43 8.92 2.12
N THR A 298 -2.06 7.85 1.61
CA THR A 298 -2.62 7.83 0.24
C THR A 298 -3.71 8.89 0.06
N ASN A 299 -4.59 9.08 1.05
CA ASN A 299 -5.63 10.10 0.99
C ASN A 299 -5.04 11.52 1.03
N SER A 300 -3.91 11.68 1.72
CA SER A 300 -3.14 12.94 1.74
C SER A 300 -2.49 13.23 0.39
N ALA A 301 -1.90 12.22 -0.25
CA ALA A 301 -1.37 12.33 -1.61
C ALA A 301 -2.47 12.68 -2.62
N ARG A 302 -3.65 12.03 -2.55
CA ARG A 302 -4.81 12.40 -3.38
C ARG A 302 -5.18 13.86 -3.17
N ALA A 303 -5.32 14.30 -1.93
CA ALA A 303 -5.75 15.66 -1.62
C ALA A 303 -4.76 16.70 -2.16
N LEU A 304 -3.46 16.42 -2.15
CA LEU A 304 -2.45 17.25 -2.84
C LEU A 304 -2.71 17.25 -4.35
N LEU A 305 -2.72 16.08 -4.99
CA LEU A 305 -2.88 15.95 -6.44
C LEU A 305 -4.16 16.60 -6.98
N GLU A 306 -5.24 16.59 -6.20
CA GLU A 306 -6.52 17.24 -6.55
C GLU A 306 -6.59 18.73 -6.14
N GLY A 307 -5.51 19.30 -5.60
CA GLY A 307 -5.43 20.70 -5.19
C GLY A 307 -6.29 21.06 -3.97
N GLN A 308 -6.67 20.07 -3.17
CA GLN A 308 -7.52 20.26 -1.97
C GLN A 308 -6.72 20.75 -0.77
N ILE A 309 -5.43 20.43 -0.71
CA ILE A 309 -4.47 20.91 0.28
C ILE A 309 -3.19 21.40 -0.44
N ASP A 310 -2.45 22.28 0.21
CA ASP A 310 -1.20 22.87 -0.30
C ASP A 310 0.04 22.13 0.21
N ALA A 311 -0.09 21.48 1.37
CA ALA A 311 0.97 20.70 1.97
C ALA A 311 0.41 19.54 2.80
N TYR A 312 1.17 18.46 2.86
CA TYR A 312 1.01 17.36 3.80
C TYR A 312 2.27 17.24 4.66
N LEU A 313 2.12 17.29 5.99
CA LEU A 313 3.21 17.17 6.94
C LEU A 313 2.91 16.07 7.97
N SER A 314 3.78 15.08 8.08
CA SER A 314 3.64 13.98 9.03
C SER A 314 4.88 13.80 9.88
N LEU A 315 4.68 13.62 11.18
CA LEU A 315 5.75 13.33 12.14
C LEU A 315 6.11 11.83 12.22
N LYS A 316 5.41 10.97 11.47
CA LYS A 316 5.73 9.54 11.38
C LYS A 316 5.16 8.92 10.10
N GLU A 317 6.06 8.54 9.21
CA GLU A 317 5.83 7.70 8.04
C GLU A 317 6.79 6.53 8.00
N GLU A 318 6.46 5.54 7.17
CA GLU A 318 7.24 4.32 6.94
C GLU A 318 7.53 4.16 5.46
N TRP A 319 8.72 3.64 5.12
CA TRP A 319 9.22 3.69 3.75
C TRP A 319 8.43 2.82 2.76
N TYR A 320 7.90 1.67 3.21
CA TYR A 320 7.17 0.73 2.34
C TYR A 320 5.92 1.36 1.67
N LYS A 321 5.33 2.39 2.28
CA LYS A 321 4.28 3.22 1.65
C LYS A 321 4.80 4.53 1.09
N CYS A 322 5.72 5.17 1.81
CA CYS A 322 6.19 6.50 1.45
C CYS A 322 7.04 6.51 0.18
N GLY A 323 7.78 5.43 -0.12
CA GLY A 323 8.56 5.32 -1.35
C GLY A 323 7.69 5.37 -2.62
N ALA A 324 6.53 4.70 -2.62
CA ALA A 324 5.57 4.78 -3.73
C ALA A 324 5.02 6.21 -3.89
N ILE A 325 4.60 6.81 -2.77
CA ILE A 325 4.03 8.17 -2.75
C ILE A 325 5.07 9.23 -3.13
N TYR A 326 6.35 9.03 -2.76
CA TYR A 326 7.47 9.85 -3.20
C TYR A 326 7.59 9.87 -4.72
N ALA A 327 7.58 8.70 -5.37
CA ALA A 327 7.69 8.60 -6.83
C ALA A 327 6.54 9.35 -7.53
N ILE A 328 5.32 9.23 -6.99
CA ILE A 328 4.13 9.91 -7.50
C ILE A 328 4.24 11.43 -7.32
N LEU A 329 4.43 11.91 -6.09
CA LEU A 329 4.31 13.34 -5.78
C LEU A 329 5.48 14.15 -6.35
N THR A 330 6.70 13.60 -6.35
CA THR A 330 7.85 14.29 -6.96
C THR A 330 7.73 14.40 -8.48
N LYS A 331 7.21 13.36 -9.17
CA LYS A 331 6.88 13.45 -10.59
C LYS A 331 5.78 14.49 -10.86
N ALA A 332 4.80 14.60 -9.97
CA ALA A 332 3.76 15.63 -10.07
C ALA A 332 4.27 17.05 -9.78
N GLY A 333 5.54 17.25 -9.39
CA GLY A 333 6.12 18.57 -9.13
C GLY A 333 5.98 19.06 -7.68
N TYR A 334 5.57 18.21 -6.76
CA TYR A 334 5.65 18.50 -5.33
C TYR A 334 7.08 18.30 -4.81
N VAL A 335 7.43 19.05 -3.77
CA VAL A 335 8.74 18.97 -3.10
C VAL A 335 8.62 18.28 -1.75
N THR A 336 9.73 17.73 -1.24
CA THR A 336 9.79 16.94 -0.01
C THR A 336 11.13 17.09 0.72
N ASN A 337 11.17 16.82 2.04
CA ASN A 337 12.43 16.66 2.80
C ASN A 337 13.08 15.29 2.62
N ILE A 338 12.40 14.35 1.98
CA ILE A 338 12.91 12.98 1.84
C ILE A 338 14.10 12.98 0.89
N ASN A 339 15.24 12.52 1.41
CA ASN A 339 16.38 12.11 0.60
C ASN A 339 16.54 10.58 0.71
N PRO A 340 16.12 9.80 -0.31
CA PRO A 340 16.17 8.35 -0.26
C PRO A 340 17.58 7.76 -0.03
N LYS A 341 18.63 8.50 -0.41
CA LYS A 341 20.03 8.04 -0.30
C LYS A 341 20.60 8.14 1.12
N THR A 342 20.04 9.02 1.95
CA THR A 342 20.54 9.27 3.31
C THR A 342 19.53 8.88 4.38
N LEU A 343 18.29 8.60 4.00
CA LEU A 343 17.23 8.18 4.90
C LEU A 343 17.49 6.74 5.39
N ASN A 344 17.35 6.51 6.69
CA ASN A 344 17.25 5.16 7.21
C ASN A 344 15.85 4.61 6.93
N ILE A 345 15.69 3.92 5.80
CA ILE A 345 14.40 3.42 5.31
C ILE A 345 13.80 2.29 6.17
N ASN A 346 14.57 1.73 7.11
CA ASN A 346 14.08 0.71 8.05
C ASN A 346 13.46 1.32 9.32
N ASP A 347 13.60 2.63 9.52
CA ASP A 347 13.00 3.36 10.64
C ASP A 347 11.87 4.27 10.17
N ALA A 348 10.97 4.57 11.11
CA ALA A 348 9.95 5.58 10.85
C ALA A 348 10.57 6.99 10.88
N PHE A 349 10.08 7.87 10.03
CA PHE A 349 10.63 9.21 9.82
C PHE A 349 9.52 10.26 9.68
N SER A 350 9.84 11.52 9.87
CA SER A 350 8.96 12.64 9.55
C SER A 350 9.10 12.98 8.06
N ALA A 351 7.98 13.19 7.40
CA ALA A 351 7.90 13.41 5.97
C ALA A 351 6.96 14.57 5.66
N TRP A 352 7.33 15.41 4.71
CA TRP A 352 6.39 16.35 4.11
C TRP A 352 6.41 16.29 2.60
N PHE A 353 5.26 16.63 2.01
CA PHE A 353 5.10 16.89 0.60
C PHE A 353 4.34 18.20 0.47
N ALA A 354 4.85 19.15 -0.31
CA ALA A 354 4.26 20.47 -0.40
C ALA A 354 4.40 21.06 -1.80
N LYS A 355 3.53 22.04 -2.10
CA LYS A 355 3.75 22.92 -3.25
C LYS A 355 5.10 23.64 -3.10
N PRO A 356 5.82 23.90 -4.21
CA PRO A 356 7.17 24.50 -4.15
C PRO A 356 7.24 25.83 -3.40
N ASP A 357 6.27 26.71 -3.60
CA ASP A 357 6.21 28.03 -2.95
C ASP A 357 5.83 27.95 -1.46
N PHE A 358 4.94 27.04 -1.08
CA PHE A 358 4.68 26.73 0.33
C PHE A 358 5.97 26.28 1.03
N ALA A 359 6.70 25.33 0.43
CA ALA A 359 7.95 24.82 1.00
C ALA A 359 9.02 25.91 1.07
N ALA A 360 9.14 26.73 0.03
CA ALA A 360 10.07 27.86 -0.05
C ALA A 360 9.87 28.84 1.12
N LYS A 361 8.63 29.02 1.59
CA LYS A 361 8.28 29.96 2.65
C LYS A 361 8.35 29.36 4.05
N TYR A 362 7.83 28.15 4.25
CA TYR A 362 7.56 27.61 5.59
C TYR A 362 8.45 26.43 5.99
N LEU A 363 9.07 25.73 5.03
CA LEU A 363 9.80 24.48 5.25
C LEU A 363 11.30 24.60 4.97
N GLN A 364 11.84 25.81 5.06
CA GLN A 364 13.28 26.05 4.88
C GLN A 364 14.10 25.43 6.02
N PRO A 365 15.34 24.98 5.74
CA PRO A 365 16.26 24.53 6.77
C PRO A 365 16.36 25.56 7.92
N GLY A 366 16.15 25.10 9.15
CA GLY A 366 16.18 25.93 10.35
C GLY A 366 14.84 26.56 10.76
N SER A 367 13.79 26.47 9.95
CA SER A 367 12.43 26.86 10.38
C SER A 367 11.95 25.98 11.53
N ILE A 368 11.02 26.49 12.34
CA ILE A 368 10.52 25.74 13.50
C ILE A 368 9.82 24.45 13.03
N LEU A 369 9.02 24.52 11.96
CA LEU A 369 8.43 23.32 11.35
C LEU A 369 9.49 22.33 10.86
N ALA A 370 10.55 22.78 10.18
CA ALA A 370 11.60 21.89 9.72
C ALA A 370 12.26 21.16 10.90
N LYS A 371 12.53 21.87 12.01
CA LYS A 371 13.08 21.30 13.24
C LYS A 371 12.14 20.29 13.91
N CYS A 372 10.84 20.56 13.96
CA CYS A 372 9.85 19.59 14.46
C CYS A 372 9.86 18.29 13.65
N MET A 373 10.25 18.37 12.37
CA MET A 373 10.28 17.27 11.41
C MET A 373 11.68 16.68 11.17
N GLU A 374 12.67 17.05 11.97
CA GLU A 374 13.97 16.35 11.98
C GLU A 374 13.78 14.94 12.55
N ASN A 375 14.45 13.95 11.96
CA ASN A 375 14.24 12.53 12.28
C ASN A 375 14.83 12.13 13.62
#